data_AF-I7KQF7-F1
#
_entry.id   AF-I7KQF7-F1
#
_cell.length_a   1.000
_cell.length_b   1.000
_cell.length_c   1.000
_cell.angle_alpha   90.00
_cell.angle_beta   90.00
_cell.angle_gamma   90.00
#
_symmetry.space_group_name_H-M   'P 1'
#
loop_
_entity.id
_entity.type
_entity.pdbx_description
1 polymer ?
#
loop_
_entity_poly.entity_id
_entity_poly.type
_entity_poly.pdbx_seq_one_letter_code
_entity_poly.pdbx_strand_id
1 'polypeptide(L)'
;MSRKSKYSFEQKKWAVEQYLNGNMSVSKIAIRLNMPKNGSRQIRSWARQYQSNQDAFLRSIKYNAHYSKELKERVVQEYLAGKISLSSLANKYGIRSYSTVRKWVSKYNSHIKNQDYNPHPEVYMTKARRKTTQQERIQIVQYCLNHDKNYSEAAASFSCSYQQVYSWTQKYLANGEEGLTDNRGRHKQPEELTELELANRRIKELERKLKEEQEKNEFLKKLDQL
;
A
#
# COMPACT_ATOMS: atom_id res chain seq x y z
N MET A 1 6.78 -6.17 -9.82
CA MET A 1 6.76 -7.53 -10.40
C MET A 1 5.54 -7.66 -11.31
N SER A 2 5.73 -8.09 -12.55
CA SER A 2 4.62 -8.34 -13.50
C SER A 2 3.65 -9.38 -12.94
N ARG A 3 2.34 -9.07 -12.93
CA ARG A 3 1.27 -9.99 -12.49
C ARG A 3 0.93 -11.05 -13.55
N LYS A 4 1.51 -10.95 -14.75
CA LYS A 4 1.27 -11.91 -15.83
C LYS A 4 2.08 -13.18 -15.55
N SER A 5 1.36 -14.28 -15.37
CA SER A 5 1.95 -15.62 -15.27
C SER A 5 2.71 -15.93 -16.57
N LYS A 6 3.96 -16.35 -16.47
CA LYS A 6 4.79 -16.75 -17.62
C LYS A 6 4.19 -17.95 -18.39
N TYR A 7 3.44 -18.80 -17.69
CA TYR A 7 2.79 -19.98 -18.24
C TYR A 7 1.27 -19.85 -18.15
N SER A 8 0.57 -20.25 -19.21
CA SER A 8 -0.89 -20.25 -19.27
C SER A 8 -1.50 -21.29 -18.33
N PHE A 9 -2.81 -21.20 -18.11
CA PHE A 9 -3.54 -22.22 -17.35
C PHE A 9 -3.40 -23.59 -18.01
N GLU A 10 -3.61 -23.67 -19.33
CA GLU A 10 -3.50 -24.92 -20.10
C GLU A 10 -2.11 -25.56 -20.01
N GLN A 11 -1.04 -24.76 -20.15
CA GLN A 11 0.33 -25.26 -20.02
C GLN A 11 0.59 -25.86 -18.64
N LYS A 12 0.06 -25.23 -17.58
CA LYS A 12 0.20 -25.74 -16.21
C LYS A 12 -0.63 -27.01 -15.99
N LYS A 13 -1.87 -27.03 -16.48
CA LYS A 13 -2.77 -28.18 -16.35
C LYS A 13 -2.18 -29.39 -17.06
N TRP A 14 -1.76 -29.23 -18.30
CA TRP A 14 -1.04 -30.25 -19.05
C TRP A 14 0.20 -30.77 -18.30
N ALA A 15 1.05 -29.87 -17.79
CA ALA A 15 2.24 -30.27 -17.03
C ALA A 15 1.91 -31.09 -15.78
N VAL A 16 0.84 -30.74 -15.07
CA VAL A 16 0.40 -31.45 -13.88
C VAL A 16 -0.16 -32.83 -14.24
N GLU A 17 -1.02 -32.93 -15.25
CA GLU A 17 -1.59 -34.20 -15.71
C GLU A 17 -0.50 -35.18 -16.17
N GLN A 18 0.47 -34.72 -16.97
CA GLN A 18 1.58 -35.57 -17.41
C GLN A 18 2.45 -36.07 -16.25
N TYR A 19 2.62 -35.25 -15.21
CA TYR A 19 3.41 -35.63 -14.04
C TYR A 19 2.66 -36.59 -13.11
N LEU A 20 1.38 -36.29 -12.81
CA LEU A 20 0.57 -37.09 -11.89
C LEU A 20 0.20 -38.45 -12.47
N ASN A 21 0.00 -38.54 -13.78
CA ASN A 21 -0.28 -39.82 -14.46
C ASN A 21 0.99 -40.65 -14.70
N GLY A 22 2.18 -40.15 -14.33
CA GLY A 22 3.44 -40.86 -14.52
C GLY A 22 3.97 -40.87 -15.97
N ASN A 23 3.30 -40.19 -16.91
CA ASN A 23 3.65 -40.18 -18.32
C ASN A 23 5.03 -39.54 -18.59
N MET A 24 5.40 -38.53 -17.81
CA MET A 24 6.65 -37.78 -18.00
C MET A 24 7.27 -37.35 -16.67
N SER A 25 8.61 -37.39 -16.60
CA SER A 25 9.34 -36.79 -15.48
C SER A 25 9.25 -35.27 -15.51
N VAL A 26 9.33 -34.62 -14.34
CA VAL A 26 9.34 -33.16 -14.22
C VAL A 26 10.46 -32.47 -14.99
N SER A 27 11.58 -33.17 -15.23
CA SER A 27 12.69 -32.65 -16.04
C SER A 27 12.31 -32.61 -17.51
N LYS A 28 11.69 -33.69 -18.03
CA LYS A 28 11.22 -33.77 -19.42
C LYS A 28 10.11 -32.75 -19.71
N ILE A 29 9.19 -32.55 -18.75
CA ILE A 29 8.13 -31.54 -18.84
C ILE A 29 8.73 -30.11 -18.83
N ALA A 30 9.69 -29.84 -17.96
CA ALA A 30 10.35 -28.54 -17.88
C ALA A 30 11.07 -28.18 -19.20
N ILE A 31 11.75 -29.15 -19.83
CA ILE A 31 12.38 -28.98 -21.14
C ILE A 31 11.33 -28.67 -22.22
N ARG A 32 10.23 -29.44 -22.29
CA ARG A 32 9.17 -29.19 -23.28
C ARG A 32 8.51 -27.83 -23.15
N LEU A 33 8.35 -27.32 -21.93
CA LEU A 33 7.79 -25.99 -21.66
C LEU A 33 8.84 -24.87 -21.68
N ASN A 34 10.08 -25.16 -22.08
CA ASN A 34 11.21 -24.22 -22.08
C ASN A 34 11.33 -23.46 -20.75
N MET A 35 11.28 -24.22 -19.64
CA MET A 35 11.35 -23.67 -18.30
C MET A 35 12.79 -23.38 -17.87
N PRO A 36 13.02 -22.33 -17.07
CA PRO A 36 14.34 -22.06 -16.51
C PRO A 36 14.77 -23.19 -15.53
N LYS A 37 16.01 -23.14 -15.03
CA LYS A 37 16.61 -24.14 -14.13
C LYS A 37 15.71 -24.59 -12.95
N ASN A 38 14.81 -23.71 -12.48
CA ASN A 38 13.86 -24.01 -11.40
C ASN A 38 12.54 -24.68 -11.85
N GLY A 39 12.39 -25.01 -13.12
CA GLY A 39 11.13 -25.50 -13.73
C GLY A 39 10.62 -26.78 -13.09
N SER A 40 11.49 -27.75 -12.84
CA SER A 40 11.11 -29.00 -12.18
C SER A 40 10.56 -28.79 -10.76
N ARG A 41 11.09 -27.82 -10.01
CA ARG A 41 10.54 -27.43 -8.69
C ARG A 41 9.16 -26.79 -8.84
N GLN A 42 8.99 -25.95 -9.85
CA GLN A 42 7.74 -25.27 -10.14
C GLN A 42 6.62 -26.25 -10.55
N ILE A 43 6.92 -27.25 -11.38
CA ILE A 43 5.97 -28.30 -11.77
C ILE A 43 5.52 -29.13 -10.55
N ARG A 44 6.45 -29.55 -9.68
CA ARG A 44 6.08 -30.23 -8.42
C ARG A 44 5.18 -29.37 -7.54
N SER A 45 5.42 -28.06 -7.50
CA SER A 45 4.56 -27.12 -6.77
C SER A 45 3.17 -27.03 -7.38
N TRP A 46 3.05 -26.98 -8.72
CA TRP A 46 1.74 -26.99 -9.40
C TRP A 46 0.98 -28.29 -9.11
N ALA A 47 1.65 -29.44 -9.15
CA ALA A 47 1.03 -30.73 -8.88
C ALA A 47 0.49 -30.83 -7.45
N ARG A 48 1.28 -30.40 -6.44
CA ARG A 48 0.83 -30.36 -5.04
C ARG A 48 -0.37 -29.44 -4.85
N GLN A 49 -0.37 -28.27 -5.49
CA GLN A 49 -1.49 -27.32 -5.43
C GLN A 49 -2.74 -27.89 -6.09
N TYR A 50 -2.58 -28.55 -7.24
CA TYR A 50 -3.66 -29.20 -7.97
C TYR A 50 -4.30 -30.35 -7.18
N GLN A 51 -3.50 -31.19 -6.51
CA GLN A 51 -4.01 -32.25 -5.64
C GLN A 51 -4.82 -31.71 -4.45
N SER A 52 -4.48 -30.53 -3.94
CA SER A 52 -5.16 -29.94 -2.78
C SER A 52 -6.44 -29.14 -3.10
N ASN A 53 -6.51 -28.52 -4.28
CA ASN A 53 -7.55 -27.52 -4.59
C ASN A 53 -7.78 -27.32 -6.10
N GLN A 54 -7.44 -28.34 -6.89
CA GLN A 54 -7.73 -28.46 -8.33
C GLN A 54 -7.28 -27.23 -9.15
N ASP A 55 -8.15 -26.74 -10.04
CA ASP A 55 -7.85 -25.75 -11.08
C ASP A 55 -7.60 -24.33 -10.53
N ALA A 56 -8.09 -24.00 -9.33
CA ALA A 56 -8.07 -22.64 -8.79
C ALA A 56 -6.64 -22.07 -8.65
N PHE A 57 -5.67 -22.92 -8.33
CA PHE A 57 -4.27 -22.52 -8.19
C PHE A 57 -3.55 -22.36 -9.53
N LEU A 58 -3.99 -23.05 -10.57
CA LEU A 58 -3.34 -22.97 -11.88
C LEU A 58 -3.71 -21.67 -12.61
N ARG A 59 -4.92 -21.16 -12.37
CA ARG A 59 -5.42 -19.90 -12.95
C ARG A 59 -4.62 -18.69 -12.46
N SER A 60 -4.41 -17.72 -13.35
CA SER A 60 -3.89 -16.40 -12.97
C SER A 60 -5.01 -15.58 -12.34
N ILE A 61 -4.72 -14.94 -11.22
CA ILE A 61 -5.65 -14.02 -10.54
C ILE A 61 -5.31 -12.59 -10.94
N LYS A 62 -6.34 -11.79 -11.24
CA LYS A 62 -6.19 -10.35 -11.54
C LYS A 62 -5.98 -9.53 -10.27
N TYR A 63 -6.55 -9.97 -9.15
CA TYR A 63 -6.55 -9.28 -7.86
C TYR A 63 -6.01 -10.17 -6.74
N ASN A 64 -5.61 -9.56 -5.62
CA ASN A 64 -5.20 -10.31 -4.43
C ASN A 64 -6.40 -11.04 -3.83
N ALA A 65 -6.15 -12.21 -3.24
CA ALA A 65 -7.19 -12.92 -2.48
C ALA A 65 -7.48 -12.19 -1.17
N HIS A 66 -8.76 -12.16 -0.80
CA HIS A 66 -9.24 -11.69 0.49
C HIS A 66 -9.65 -12.90 1.33
N TYR A 67 -9.28 -12.87 2.60
CA TYR A 67 -9.53 -13.96 3.53
C TYR A 67 -10.24 -13.38 4.74
N SER A 68 -11.32 -14.03 5.17
CA SER A 68 -12.07 -13.60 6.34
C SER A 68 -11.25 -13.82 7.61
N LYS A 69 -11.62 -13.11 8.68
CA LYS A 69 -11.04 -13.23 10.01
C LYS A 69 -11.19 -14.66 10.53
N GLU A 70 -12.37 -15.25 10.37
CA GLU A 70 -12.65 -16.62 10.82
C GLU A 70 -11.74 -17.63 10.13
N LEU A 71 -11.50 -17.46 8.82
CA LEU A 71 -10.58 -18.30 8.07
C LEU A 71 -9.14 -18.15 8.59
N LYS A 72 -8.69 -16.91 8.83
CA LYS A 72 -7.34 -16.63 9.36
C LYS A 72 -7.15 -17.27 10.74
N GLU A 73 -8.14 -17.14 11.61
CA GLU A 73 -8.12 -17.71 12.96
C GLU A 73 -8.09 -19.24 12.90
N ARG A 74 -8.94 -19.86 12.09
CA ARG A 74 -8.93 -21.32 11.88
C ARG A 74 -7.57 -21.84 11.42
N VAL A 75 -6.97 -21.15 10.45
CA VAL A 75 -5.63 -21.48 9.93
C VAL A 75 -4.57 -21.36 11.03
N VAL A 76 -4.59 -20.30 11.83
CA VAL A 76 -3.63 -20.14 12.94
C VAL A 76 -3.81 -21.23 13.99
N GLN A 77 -5.04 -21.57 14.37
CA GLN A 77 -5.31 -22.63 15.35
C GLN A 77 -4.82 -24.01 14.87
N GLU A 78 -5.04 -24.35 13.60
CA GLU A 78 -4.49 -25.60 13.05
C GLU A 78 -2.96 -25.62 13.00
N TYR A 79 -2.32 -24.47 12.79
CA TYR A 79 -0.86 -24.37 12.86
C TYR A 79 -0.36 -24.58 14.30
N LEU A 80 -1.02 -24.00 15.30
CA LEU A 80 -0.67 -24.16 16.72
C LEU A 80 -0.87 -25.60 17.21
N ALA A 81 -1.82 -26.34 16.63
CA ALA A 81 -1.99 -27.76 16.89
C ALA A 81 -0.78 -28.62 16.42
N GLY A 82 0.18 -28.04 15.67
CA GLY A 82 1.51 -28.60 15.43
C GLY A 82 1.60 -29.72 14.39
N LYS A 83 0.49 -30.12 13.75
CA LYS A 83 0.43 -31.31 12.88
C LYS A 83 0.72 -31.05 11.40
N ILE A 84 0.74 -29.79 10.97
CA ILE A 84 0.73 -29.43 9.53
C ILE A 84 1.74 -28.30 9.27
N SER A 85 2.57 -28.48 8.24
CA SER A 85 3.51 -27.43 7.80
C SER A 85 2.77 -26.21 7.23
N LEU A 86 3.38 -25.02 7.29
CA LEU A 86 2.81 -23.79 6.70
C LEU A 86 2.45 -23.96 5.22
N SER A 87 3.26 -24.69 4.46
CA SER A 87 3.03 -24.96 3.03
C SER A 87 1.82 -25.88 2.81
N SER A 88 1.72 -26.94 3.61
CA SER A 88 0.59 -27.87 3.56
C SER A 88 -0.71 -27.18 3.98
N LEU A 89 -0.65 -26.29 4.98
CA LEU A 89 -1.78 -25.52 5.44
C LEU A 89 -2.27 -24.52 4.40
N ALA A 90 -1.32 -23.84 3.72
CA ALA A 90 -1.64 -22.95 2.63
C ALA A 90 -2.34 -23.70 1.48
N ASN A 91 -1.83 -24.88 1.12
CA ASN A 91 -2.45 -25.73 0.11
C ASN A 91 -3.85 -26.21 0.54
N LYS A 92 -4.02 -26.66 1.79
CA LYS A 92 -5.32 -27.11 2.33
C LYS A 92 -6.41 -26.03 2.22
N TYR A 93 -6.06 -24.79 2.56
CA TYR A 93 -7.00 -23.67 2.66
C TYR A 93 -7.11 -22.79 1.41
N GLY A 94 -6.56 -23.20 0.27
CA GLY A 94 -6.69 -22.39 -0.95
C GLY A 94 -5.75 -21.18 -1.01
N ILE A 95 -4.76 -21.10 -0.13
CA ILE A 95 -3.87 -19.95 0.02
C ILE A 95 -2.66 -20.12 -0.89
N ARG A 96 -2.54 -19.22 -1.88
CA ARG A 96 -1.50 -19.28 -2.93
C ARG A 96 -0.05 -19.23 -2.43
N SER A 97 0.18 -18.66 -1.25
CA SER A 97 1.53 -18.52 -0.68
C SER A 97 1.55 -18.87 0.80
N TYR A 98 2.46 -19.76 1.19
CA TYR A 98 2.73 -20.07 2.60
C TYR A 98 3.20 -18.84 3.40
N SER A 99 3.79 -17.84 2.73
CA SER A 99 4.18 -16.58 3.37
C SER A 99 2.99 -15.80 3.90
N THR A 100 1.80 -15.97 3.32
CA THR A 100 0.55 -15.39 3.83
C THR A 100 0.18 -16.01 5.18
N VAL A 101 0.24 -17.34 5.28
CA VAL A 101 0.01 -18.08 6.53
C VAL A 101 1.03 -17.68 7.60
N ARG A 102 2.31 -17.61 7.24
CA ARG A 102 3.39 -17.17 8.15
C ARG A 102 3.11 -15.79 8.75
N LYS A 103 2.59 -14.86 7.96
CA LYS A 103 2.22 -13.52 8.44
C LYS A 103 1.08 -13.55 9.45
N TRP A 104 0.07 -14.38 9.24
CA TRP A 104 -1.05 -14.50 10.19
C TRP A 104 -0.62 -15.09 11.53
N VAL A 105 0.22 -16.13 11.49
CA VAL A 105 0.84 -16.72 12.69
C VAL A 105 1.71 -15.70 13.41
N SER A 106 2.55 -14.96 12.67
CA SER A 106 3.39 -13.92 13.26
C SER A 106 2.56 -12.83 13.96
N LYS A 107 1.47 -12.38 13.35
CA LYS A 107 0.56 -11.40 13.97
C LYS A 107 -0.04 -11.95 15.27
N TYR A 108 -0.51 -13.19 15.24
CA TYR A 108 -1.05 -13.86 16.42
C TYR A 108 -0.02 -13.92 17.56
N ASN A 109 1.22 -14.34 17.25
CA ASN A 109 2.30 -14.44 18.23
C ASN A 109 2.72 -13.07 18.81
N SER A 110 2.51 -11.98 18.07
CA SER A 110 2.74 -10.61 18.56
C SER A 110 1.50 -10.01 19.24
N HIS A 111 0.49 -10.82 19.58
CA HIS A 111 -0.79 -10.38 20.15
C HIS A 111 -1.57 -9.37 19.28
N ILE A 112 -1.28 -9.30 17.98
CA ILE A 112 -1.98 -8.46 17.01
C ILE A 112 -3.14 -9.26 16.41
N LYS A 113 -4.37 -8.71 16.50
CA LYS A 113 -5.56 -9.36 15.93
C LYS A 113 -5.47 -9.43 14.40
N ASN A 114 -5.77 -10.61 13.84
CA ASN A 114 -5.95 -10.79 12.40
C ASN A 114 -7.32 -10.24 12.00
N GLN A 115 -7.38 -8.97 11.59
CA GLN A 115 -8.63 -8.34 11.15
C GLN A 115 -9.01 -8.76 9.73
N ASP A 116 -10.31 -8.64 9.42
CA ASP A 116 -10.83 -8.69 8.07
C ASP A 116 -10.19 -7.64 7.16
N TYR A 117 -10.12 -7.97 5.87
CA TYR A 117 -9.77 -6.95 4.90
C TYR A 117 -11.00 -6.09 4.65
N ASN A 118 -11.10 -4.97 5.36
CA ASN A 118 -12.08 -3.93 5.09
C ASN A 118 -11.37 -2.71 4.48
N PRO A 119 -11.12 -2.69 3.16
CA PRO A 119 -10.73 -1.46 2.53
C PRO A 119 -11.96 -0.55 2.59
N HIS A 120 -11.89 0.62 3.19
CA HIS A 120 -12.88 1.67 2.93
C HIS A 120 -12.51 2.29 1.57
N PRO A 121 -12.99 1.78 0.42
CA PRO A 121 -12.46 2.21 -0.87
C PRO A 121 -12.91 3.65 -1.13
N GLU A 122 -14.10 4.00 -0.63
CA GLU A 122 -14.69 5.34 -0.58
C GLU A 122 -13.78 6.39 0.04
N VAL A 123 -13.02 6.04 1.07
CA VAL A 123 -12.05 6.92 1.75
C VAL A 123 -10.88 7.28 0.82
N TYR A 124 -10.57 6.41 -0.14
CA TYR A 124 -9.53 6.62 -1.16
C TYR A 124 -10.09 7.13 -2.49
N MET A 125 -11.42 7.22 -2.65
CA MET A 125 -12.04 7.80 -3.84
C MET A 125 -12.16 9.32 -3.69
N THR A 126 -11.85 10.05 -4.76
CA THR A 126 -12.12 11.49 -4.87
C THR A 126 -13.60 11.74 -5.13
N LYS A 127 -14.50 11.31 -4.24
CA LYS A 127 -15.89 11.79 -4.29
C LYS A 127 -15.92 13.27 -3.86
N ALA A 128 -16.98 13.96 -4.28
CA ALA A 128 -17.16 15.40 -4.14
C ALA A 128 -16.71 15.89 -2.75
N ARG A 129 -15.85 16.92 -2.74
CA ARG A 129 -15.31 17.51 -1.52
C ARG A 129 -16.46 18.06 -0.68
N ARG A 130 -16.87 17.34 0.37
CA ARG A 130 -17.76 17.88 1.40
C ARG A 130 -17.18 19.20 1.90
N LYS A 131 -18.01 20.24 1.97
CA LYS A 131 -17.64 21.47 2.66
C LYS A 131 -17.54 21.16 4.16
N THR A 132 -16.38 21.39 4.74
CA THR A 132 -16.12 21.17 6.17
C THR A 132 -15.75 22.49 6.81
N THR A 133 -16.30 22.76 7.99
CA THR A 133 -15.93 23.90 8.84
C THR A 133 -14.59 23.67 9.54
N GLN A 134 -13.99 24.73 10.10
CA GLN A 134 -12.76 24.60 10.87
C GLN A 134 -12.96 23.75 12.14
N GLN A 135 -14.07 23.95 12.84
CA GLN A 135 -14.42 23.15 14.03
C GLN A 135 -14.57 21.67 13.71
N GLU A 136 -15.26 21.32 12.62
CA GLU A 136 -15.34 19.92 12.15
C GLU A 136 -13.94 19.36 11.85
N ARG A 137 -13.05 20.14 11.22
CA ARG A 137 -11.67 19.69 10.96
C ARG A 137 -10.89 19.44 12.26
N ILE A 138 -11.05 20.29 13.27
CA ILE A 138 -10.42 20.12 14.59
C ILE A 138 -10.91 18.82 15.23
N GLN A 139 -12.23 18.59 15.25
CA GLN A 139 -12.82 17.36 15.79
C GLN A 139 -12.30 16.10 15.07
N ILE A 140 -12.22 16.13 13.74
CA ILE A 140 -11.70 15.03 12.92
C ILE A 140 -10.23 14.73 13.26
N VAL A 141 -9.42 15.77 13.41
CA VAL A 141 -7.99 15.61 13.74
C VAL A 141 -7.81 15.07 15.16
N GLN A 142 -8.53 15.62 16.14
CA GLN A 142 -8.49 15.13 17.52
C GLN A 142 -8.93 13.67 17.61
N TYR A 143 -10.02 13.31 16.92
CA TYR A 143 -10.45 11.92 16.82
C TYR A 143 -9.35 11.03 16.24
N CYS A 144 -8.72 11.45 15.14
CA CYS A 144 -7.65 10.70 14.49
C CYS A 144 -6.42 10.51 15.41
N LEU A 145 -6.02 11.55 16.14
CA LEU A 145 -4.90 11.49 17.08
C LEU A 145 -5.18 10.55 18.26
N ASN A 146 -6.42 10.53 18.75
CA ASN A 146 -6.85 9.63 19.83
C ASN A 146 -6.95 8.15 19.41
N HIS A 147 -7.03 7.87 18.11
CA HIS A 147 -7.12 6.51 17.55
C HIS A 147 -5.82 6.12 16.83
N ASP A 148 -4.66 6.39 17.44
CA ASP A 148 -3.32 6.00 16.94
C ASP A 148 -3.02 6.46 15.50
N LYS A 149 -3.55 7.63 15.09
CA LYS A 149 -3.44 8.16 13.73
C LYS A 149 -4.05 7.23 12.67
N ASN A 150 -5.13 6.53 13.01
CA ASN A 150 -5.89 5.74 12.05
C ASN A 150 -6.70 6.64 11.10
N TYR A 151 -6.00 7.21 10.10
CA TYR A 151 -6.58 8.12 9.11
C TYR A 151 -7.73 7.49 8.33
N SER A 152 -7.67 6.18 8.07
CA SER A 152 -8.69 5.48 7.29
C SER A 152 -10.01 5.37 8.04
N GLU A 153 -9.93 5.06 9.34
CA GLU A 153 -11.10 5.00 10.22
C GLU A 153 -11.69 6.39 10.43
N ALA A 154 -10.86 7.39 10.75
CA ALA A 154 -11.31 8.77 10.88
C ALA A 154 -11.96 9.29 9.59
N ALA A 155 -11.41 8.97 8.43
CA ALA A 155 -12.00 9.33 7.16
C ALA A 155 -13.36 8.67 6.93
N ALA A 156 -13.52 7.40 7.31
CA ALA A 156 -14.78 6.67 7.22
C ALA A 156 -15.84 7.27 8.16
N SER A 157 -15.51 7.45 9.44
CA SER A 157 -16.41 7.98 10.47
C SER A 157 -16.96 9.37 10.13
N PHE A 158 -16.14 10.23 9.54
CA PHE A 158 -16.50 11.61 9.23
C PHE A 158 -16.84 11.83 7.75
N SER A 159 -17.00 10.77 6.96
CA SER A 159 -17.32 10.86 5.52
C SER A 159 -16.38 11.82 4.76
N CYS A 160 -15.09 11.74 5.07
CA CYS A 160 -14.03 12.53 4.46
C CYS A 160 -13.07 11.63 3.67
N SER A 161 -12.26 12.20 2.78
CA SER A 161 -11.19 11.44 2.14
C SER A 161 -10.00 11.25 3.08
N TYR A 162 -9.27 10.14 2.91
CA TYR A 162 -8.01 9.86 3.60
C TYR A 162 -7.06 11.05 3.53
N GLN A 163 -6.93 11.63 2.33
CA GLN A 163 -6.00 12.71 2.05
C GLN A 163 -6.37 13.99 2.80
N GLN A 164 -7.67 14.27 2.98
CA GLN A 164 -8.13 15.41 3.78
C GLN A 164 -7.75 15.23 5.25
N VAL A 165 -8.08 14.08 5.85
CA VAL A 165 -7.76 13.80 7.26
C VAL A 165 -6.25 13.85 7.49
N TYR A 166 -5.47 13.22 6.60
CA TYR A 166 -4.01 13.27 6.66
C TYR A 166 -3.50 14.70 6.59
N SER A 167 -3.92 15.48 5.58
CA SER A 167 -3.46 16.86 5.39
C SER A 167 -3.84 17.77 6.56
N TRP A 168 -5.06 17.66 7.08
CA TRP A 168 -5.50 18.41 8.25
C TRP A 168 -4.68 18.04 9.49
N THR A 169 -4.45 16.75 9.72
CA THR A 169 -3.65 16.30 10.87
C THR A 169 -2.23 16.85 10.81
N GLN A 170 -1.58 16.84 9.65
CA GLN A 170 -0.23 17.40 9.50
C GLN A 170 -0.21 18.91 9.75
N LYS A 171 -1.20 19.65 9.24
CA LYS A 171 -1.30 21.10 9.47
C LYS A 171 -1.54 21.44 10.94
N TYR A 172 -2.35 20.64 11.61
CA TYR A 172 -2.62 20.79 13.04
C TYR A 172 -1.38 20.50 13.89
N LEU A 173 -0.61 19.46 13.55
CA LEU A 173 0.65 19.16 14.25
C LEU A 173 1.71 20.25 14.05
N ALA A 174 1.72 20.93 12.90
CA ALA A 174 2.67 22.00 12.62
C ALA A 174 2.27 23.33 13.29
N ASN A 175 1.00 23.73 13.17
CA ASN A 175 0.54 25.10 13.46
C ASN A 175 -0.69 25.14 14.38
N GLY A 176 -1.04 24.04 15.06
CA GLY A 176 -2.23 23.96 15.91
C GLY A 176 -3.53 24.20 15.14
N GLU A 177 -4.54 24.75 15.85
CA GLU A 177 -5.86 25.02 15.28
C GLU A 177 -5.83 26.04 14.13
N GLU A 178 -4.89 26.99 14.16
CA GLU A 178 -4.70 27.99 13.11
C GLU A 178 -4.30 27.37 11.78
N GLY A 179 -3.59 26.23 11.80
CA GLY A 179 -3.23 25.46 10.61
C GLY A 179 -4.43 24.92 9.83
N LEU A 180 -5.60 24.81 10.46
CA LEU A 180 -6.83 24.29 9.84
C LEU A 180 -7.72 25.36 9.22
N THR A 181 -7.34 26.64 9.36
CA THR A 181 -8.02 27.79 8.76
C THR A 181 -7.93 27.75 7.23
N ASP A 182 -9.03 28.04 6.54
CA ASP A 182 -9.05 28.08 5.07
C ASP A 182 -8.61 29.45 4.56
N ASN A 183 -7.31 29.56 4.22
CA ASN A 183 -6.71 30.81 3.72
C ASN A 183 -6.66 30.85 2.17
N ARG A 184 -7.41 30.01 1.47
CA ARG A 184 -7.41 30.02 0.00
C ARG A 184 -7.96 31.33 -0.53
N GLY A 185 -7.18 32.02 -1.37
CA GLY A 185 -7.57 33.29 -1.99
C GLY A 185 -7.59 34.49 -1.04
N ARG A 186 -7.15 34.32 0.22
CA ARG A 186 -7.02 35.42 1.19
C ARG A 186 -5.55 35.64 1.52
N HIS A 187 -5.01 36.78 1.08
CA HIS A 187 -3.72 37.27 1.56
C HIS A 187 -3.96 38.00 2.89
N LYS A 188 -3.18 37.66 3.92
CA LYS A 188 -3.10 38.47 5.14
C LYS A 188 -2.68 39.88 4.75
N GLN A 189 -3.44 40.88 5.20
CA GLN A 189 -3.08 42.28 4.99
C GLN A 189 -1.81 42.62 5.79
N PRO A 190 -1.06 43.66 5.40
CA PRO A 190 0.17 44.05 6.07
C PRO A 190 0.03 44.19 7.59
N GLU A 191 -1.12 44.66 8.04
CA GLU A 191 -1.45 44.92 9.45
C GLU A 191 -1.73 43.64 10.25
N GLU A 192 -2.00 42.51 9.59
CA GLU A 192 -2.27 41.21 10.20
C GLU A 192 -1.03 40.30 10.26
N LEU A 193 0.12 40.80 9.80
CA LEU A 193 1.38 40.06 9.80
C LEU A 193 2.08 40.17 11.13
N THR A 194 2.54 39.03 11.63
CA THR A 194 3.50 39.01 12.75
C THR A 194 4.84 39.57 12.30
N GLU A 195 5.63 40.10 13.25
CA GLU A 195 6.99 40.62 12.97
C GLU A 195 7.87 39.59 12.26
N LEU A 196 7.73 38.31 12.61
CA LEU A 196 8.46 37.20 12.01
C LEU A 196 8.02 36.95 10.56
N GLU A 197 6.73 37.05 10.26
CA GLU A 197 6.22 36.93 8.88
C GLU A 197 6.66 38.11 8.00
N LEU A 198 6.67 39.34 8.54
CA LEU A 198 7.21 40.53 7.89
C LEU A 198 8.70 40.36 7.57
N ALA A 199 9.49 39.91 8.55
CA ALA A 199 10.91 39.65 8.39
C ALA A 199 11.18 38.61 7.30
N ASN A 200 10.44 37.49 7.29
CA ASN A 200 10.56 36.45 6.28
C ASN A 200 10.19 36.95 4.87
N ARG A 201 9.14 37.77 4.73
CA ARG A 201 8.81 38.43 3.45
C ARG A 201 9.96 39.31 2.98
N ARG A 202 10.55 40.08 3.90
CA ARG A 202 11.67 40.96 3.58
C ARG A 202 12.92 40.20 3.16
N ILE A 203 13.26 39.12 3.87
CA ILE A 203 14.37 38.23 3.51
C ILE A 203 14.18 37.71 2.09
N LYS A 204 12.99 37.19 1.77
CA LYS A 204 12.68 36.66 0.44
C LYS A 204 12.78 37.71 -0.67
N GLU A 205 12.34 38.95 -0.41
CA GLU A 205 12.53 40.06 -1.36
C GLU A 205 14.00 40.38 -1.58
N LEU A 206 14.79 40.42 -0.51
CA LEU A 206 16.22 40.71 -0.57
C LEU A 206 16.99 39.60 -1.30
N GLU A 207 16.66 38.34 -1.05
CA GLU A 207 17.23 37.20 -1.78
C GLU A 207 16.95 37.27 -3.28
N ARG A 208 15.73 37.65 -3.67
CA ARG A 208 15.38 37.85 -5.09
C ARG A 208 16.22 38.95 -5.72
N LYS A 209 16.35 40.11 -5.05
CA LYS A 209 17.19 41.22 -5.54
C LYS A 209 18.66 40.84 -5.63
N LEU A 210 19.18 40.13 -4.62
CA LEU A 210 20.55 39.63 -4.62
C LEU A 210 20.79 38.72 -5.82
N LYS A 211 19.86 37.81 -6.10
CA LYS A 211 19.94 36.91 -7.24
C LYS A 211 19.92 37.66 -8.57
N GLU A 212 19.00 38.62 -8.74
CA GLU A 212 18.94 39.47 -9.93
C GLU A 212 20.26 40.24 -10.15
N GLU A 213 20.87 40.78 -9.08
CA GLU A 213 22.16 41.48 -9.17
C GLU A 213 23.33 40.53 -9.44
N GLN A 214 23.31 39.31 -8.90
CA GLN A 214 24.31 38.28 -9.22
C GLN A 214 24.25 37.89 -10.69
N GLU A 215 23.05 37.65 -11.24
CA GLU A 215 22.85 37.33 -12.65
C GLU A 215 23.31 38.47 -13.56
N LYS A 216 23.04 39.74 -13.21
CA LYS A 216 23.55 40.92 -13.94
C LYS A 216 25.07 40.97 -13.92
N ASN A 217 25.70 40.78 -12.76
CA ASN A 217 27.15 40.81 -12.63
C ASN A 217 27.83 39.66 -13.40
N GLU A 218 27.25 38.46 -13.37
CA GLU A 218 27.71 37.34 -14.17
C GLU A 218 27.61 37.61 -15.66
N PHE A 219 26.51 38.25 -16.09
CA PHE A 219 26.33 38.65 -17.49
C PHE A 219 27.37 39.69 -17.92
N LEU A 220 27.60 40.73 -17.12
CA LEU A 220 28.62 41.75 -17.40
C LEU A 220 30.03 41.16 -17.49
N LYS A 221 30.40 40.27 -16.55
CA LYS A 221 31.70 39.58 -16.58
C LYS A 221 31.92 38.75 -17.86
N LYS A 222 30.85 38.19 -18.44
CA LYS A 222 30.93 37.46 -19.71
C LYS A 222 31.11 38.39 -20.91
N LEU A 223 30.60 39.62 -20.85
CA LEU A 223 30.80 40.62 -21.89
C LEU A 223 32.23 41.16 -21.90
N ASP A 224 32.84 41.37 -20.73
CA ASP A 224 34.22 41.87 -20.61
C ASP A 224 35.29 40.83 -21.06
N GLN A 225 34.89 39.57 -21.26
CA GLN A 225 35.77 38.48 -21.70
C GLN A 225 35.71 38.21 -23.23
N LEU A 226 34.93 39.01 -23.97
CA LEU A 226 34.82 38.98 -25.44
C LEU A 226 35.69 40.07 -26.06
#